data_AF-A0A314LB15-F1
#
_entry.id   AF-A0A314LB15-F1
#
_cell.length_a   1.000
_cell.length_b   1.000
_cell.length_c   1.000
_cell.angle_alpha   90.00
_cell.angle_beta   90.00
_cell.angle_gamma   90.00
#
_symmetry.space_group_name_H-M   'P 1'
#
loop_
_entity.id
_entity.type
_entity.pdbx_description
1 polymer ?
#
loop_
_entity_poly.entity_id
_entity_poly.type
_entity_poly.pdbx_seq_one_letter_code
_entity_poly.pdbx_strand_id
1 'polypeptide(L)'
;MERVNNYKWCMALLIICMMVAMAAAQSATVRSTYHLYNPQNINWDLRAASAFCATWDADQPLAWRQKYGWTAFCGPAGPRGQDSCGRCLRVANTGTGTQTTVRIVDQCSNGGLDLDVKRL
;
A
#
# COMPACT_ATOMS: atom_id res chain seq x y z
N MET A 1 24.10 6.63 -45.85
CA MET A 1 23.47 5.57 -45.03
C MET A 1 23.38 5.94 -43.53
N GLU A 2 24.04 7.00 -43.07
CA GLU A 2 24.05 7.42 -41.65
C GLU A 2 22.71 8.03 -41.17
N ARG A 3 22.00 8.79 -42.02
CA ARG A 3 20.69 9.38 -41.66
C ARG A 3 19.59 8.35 -41.31
N VAL A 4 19.61 7.17 -41.95
CA VAL A 4 18.66 6.08 -41.68
C VAL A 4 18.97 5.42 -40.34
N ASN A 5 20.24 5.37 -39.95
CA ASN A 5 20.66 4.82 -38.66
C ASN A 5 20.21 5.74 -37.52
N ASN A 6 20.43 7.05 -37.64
CA ASN A 6 20.04 8.03 -36.63
C ASN A 6 18.53 8.05 -36.36
N TYR A 7 17.68 7.90 -37.39
CA TYR A 7 16.24 7.77 -37.21
C TYR A 7 15.86 6.49 -36.45
N LYS A 8 16.52 5.35 -36.73
CA LYS A 8 16.28 4.10 -36.02
C LYS A 8 16.66 4.19 -34.54
N TRP A 9 17.78 4.85 -34.22
CA TRP A 9 18.19 5.11 -32.83
C TRP A 9 17.22 6.05 -32.11
N CYS A 10 16.75 7.11 -32.78
CA CYS A 10 15.72 7.99 -32.22
C CYS A 10 14.39 7.27 -31.97
N MET A 11 13.95 6.43 -32.91
CA MET A 11 12.72 5.64 -32.76
C MET A 11 12.87 4.58 -31.65
N ALA A 12 14.03 3.94 -31.53
CA ALA A 12 14.31 3.01 -30.43
C ALA A 12 14.31 3.71 -29.06
N LEU A 13 14.91 4.91 -28.96
CA LEU A 13 14.87 5.74 -27.76
C LEU A 13 13.44 6.17 -27.40
N LEU A 14 12.63 6.54 -28.38
CA LEU A 14 11.22 6.91 -28.18
C LEU A 14 10.39 5.73 -27.66
N ILE A 15 10.58 4.53 -28.21
CA ILE A 15 9.87 3.32 -27.77
C ILE A 15 10.28 2.93 -26.34
N ILE A 16 11.57 3.01 -26.00
CA ILE A 16 12.06 2.74 -24.64
C ILE A 16 11.50 3.75 -23.62
N CYS A 17 11.36 5.02 -24.02
CA CYS A 17 10.80 6.07 -23.16
C CYS A 17 9.29 5.91 -22.91
N MET A 18 8.55 5.27 -23.82
CA MET A 18 7.13 4.96 -23.62
C MET A 18 6.88 3.76 -22.69
N MET A 19 7.91 2.97 -22.36
CA MET A 19 7.79 1.85 -21.40
C MET A 19 7.91 2.28 -19.94
N VAL A 20 7.91 3.59 -19.65
CA VAL A 20 7.84 4.11 -18.27
C VAL A 20 6.46 3.75 -17.69
N ALA A 21 6.47 2.85 -16.73
CA ALA A 21 5.31 2.19 -16.14
C ALA A 21 4.19 3.16 -15.74
N MET A 22 3.02 3.00 -16.36
CA MET A 22 1.78 3.59 -15.89
C MET A 22 1.39 2.95 -14.55
N ALA A 23 1.63 3.65 -13.44
CA ALA A 23 1.01 3.29 -12.17
C ALA A 23 -0.48 3.63 -12.25
N ALA A 24 -1.32 2.65 -12.54
CA ALA A 24 -2.77 2.82 -12.51
C ALA A 24 -3.21 3.16 -11.07
N ALA A 25 -3.80 4.33 -10.88
CA ALA A 25 -4.48 4.66 -9.64
C ALA A 25 -5.73 3.78 -9.51
N GLN A 26 -5.82 3.02 -8.42
CA GLN A 26 -6.95 2.12 -8.15
C GLN A 26 -7.75 2.62 -6.95
N SER A 27 -9.06 2.47 -7.00
CA SER A 27 -9.97 2.83 -5.92
C SER A 27 -11.13 1.84 -5.85
N ALA A 28 -11.62 1.55 -4.64
CA ALA A 28 -12.81 0.74 -4.43
C ALA A 28 -13.56 1.24 -3.19
N THR A 29 -14.89 1.05 -3.18
CA THR A 29 -15.70 1.15 -1.96
C THR A 29 -15.79 -0.24 -1.35
N VAL A 30 -15.46 -0.34 -0.06
CA VAL A 30 -15.34 -1.63 0.63
C VAL A 30 -15.94 -1.54 2.01
N ARG A 31 -16.25 -2.71 2.59
CA ARG A 31 -16.53 -2.82 4.02
C ARG A 31 -15.22 -2.60 4.78
N SER A 32 -15.26 -1.74 5.78
CA SER A 32 -14.19 -1.64 6.78
C SER A 32 -14.70 -2.19 8.11
N THR A 33 -13.94 -3.09 8.70
CA THR A 33 -14.06 -3.46 10.12
C THR A 33 -12.85 -2.95 10.88
N TYR A 34 -12.66 -3.41 12.12
CA TYR A 34 -11.55 -3.01 12.96
C TYR A 34 -10.79 -4.23 13.47
N HIS A 35 -9.49 -4.04 13.72
CA HIS A 35 -8.64 -5.01 14.40
C HIS A 35 -7.82 -4.30 15.47
N LEU A 36 -7.62 -4.92 16.63
CA LEU A 36 -6.99 -4.29 17.79
C LEU A 36 -5.47 -4.56 17.82
N TYR A 37 -4.74 -4.02 16.85
CA TYR A 37 -3.28 -4.13 16.83
C TYR A 37 -2.63 -3.37 17.99
N ASN A 38 -3.20 -2.23 18.39
CA ASN A 38 -2.67 -1.35 19.44
C ASN A 38 -1.16 -1.06 19.27
N PRO A 39 -0.71 -0.56 18.11
CA PRO A 39 0.70 -0.46 17.77
C PRO A 39 1.50 0.37 18.78
N GLN A 40 0.89 1.37 19.43
CA GLN A 40 1.56 2.18 20.45
C GLN A 40 1.98 1.35 21.68
N ASN A 41 1.19 0.34 22.03
CA ASN A 41 1.44 -0.52 23.20
C ASN A 41 2.54 -1.55 22.95
N ILE A 42 2.80 -1.86 21.67
CA ILE A 42 3.79 -2.85 21.24
C ILE A 42 5.00 -2.20 20.55
N ASN A 43 5.26 -0.92 20.79
CA ASN A 43 6.35 -0.16 20.18
C ASN A 43 6.38 -0.26 18.63
N TRP A 44 5.19 -0.29 18.03
CA TRP A 44 4.95 -0.45 16.59
C TRP A 44 5.65 -1.70 16.02
N ASP A 45 5.89 -2.73 16.83
CA ASP A 45 6.53 -3.97 16.40
C ASP A 45 5.54 -4.85 15.64
N LEU A 46 5.77 -5.03 14.33
CA LEU A 46 4.91 -5.86 13.48
C LEU A 46 4.95 -7.34 13.93
N ARG A 47 6.06 -7.81 14.51
CA ARG A 47 6.20 -9.18 14.99
C ARG A 47 5.34 -9.40 16.24
N ALA A 48 5.30 -8.44 17.14
CA ALA A 48 4.45 -8.49 18.33
C ALA A 48 2.95 -8.53 17.99
N ALA A 49 2.56 -7.92 16.87
CA ALA A 49 1.20 -8.00 16.34
C ALA A 49 0.89 -9.29 15.57
N SER A 50 1.88 -10.18 15.36
CA SER A 50 1.78 -11.29 14.40
C SER A 50 1.29 -10.85 13.01
N ALA A 51 1.63 -9.62 12.60
CA ALA A 51 1.13 -9.07 11.36
C ALA A 51 1.75 -9.79 10.16
N PHE A 52 0.97 -10.09 9.12
CA PHE A 52 1.44 -10.84 7.95
C PHE A 52 2.70 -10.22 7.30
N CYS A 53 2.79 -8.89 7.25
CA CYS A 53 3.92 -8.20 6.64
C CYS A 53 5.18 -8.18 7.52
N ALA A 54 5.15 -8.70 8.75
CA ALA A 54 6.32 -8.74 9.64
C ALA A 54 7.51 -9.49 9.03
N THR A 55 7.26 -10.43 8.11
CA THR A 55 8.30 -11.15 7.36
C THR A 55 9.24 -10.21 6.60
N TRP A 56 8.74 -9.08 6.10
CA TRP A 56 9.49 -8.17 5.22
C TRP A 56 9.67 -6.76 5.80
N ASP A 57 8.71 -6.29 6.60
CA ASP A 57 8.65 -4.89 7.03
C ASP A 57 8.93 -4.68 8.53
N ALA A 58 9.13 -5.75 9.31
CA ALA A 58 9.35 -5.61 10.76
C ALA A 58 10.60 -4.79 11.12
N ASP A 59 11.65 -4.90 10.30
CA ASP A 59 12.94 -4.27 10.57
C ASP A 59 13.03 -2.83 10.01
N GLN A 60 11.92 -2.32 9.45
CA GLN A 60 11.84 -0.91 9.04
C GLN A 60 12.07 0.02 10.24
N PRO A 61 12.66 1.21 10.02
CA PRO A 61 12.89 2.17 11.09
C PRO A 61 11.60 2.52 11.85
N LEU A 62 11.69 2.75 13.16
CA LEU A 62 10.53 3.09 13.98
C LEU A 62 9.73 4.26 13.39
N ALA A 63 10.42 5.30 12.90
CA ALA A 63 9.80 6.44 12.22
C ALA A 63 8.92 6.03 11.03
N TRP A 64 9.31 5.00 10.27
CA TRP A 64 8.51 4.46 9.17
C TRP A 64 7.29 3.69 9.67
N ARG A 65 7.46 2.85 10.70
CA ARG A 65 6.42 2.00 11.30
C ARG A 65 5.32 2.82 11.98
N GLN A 66 5.67 3.96 12.58
CA GLN A 66 4.74 4.83 13.30
C GLN A 66 4.09 5.95 12.47
N LYS A 67 4.59 6.19 11.25
CA LYS A 67 4.19 7.33 10.40
C LYS A 67 2.69 7.40 10.13
N TYR A 68 2.05 6.25 9.90
CA TYR A 68 0.64 6.13 9.55
C TYR A 68 -0.07 5.12 10.46
N GLY A 69 -1.40 5.17 10.52
CA GLY A 69 -2.20 4.13 11.18
C GLY A 69 -2.02 2.78 10.48
N TRP A 70 -2.25 1.69 11.21
CA TRP A 70 -2.10 0.32 10.67
C TRP A 70 -3.43 -0.20 10.14
N THR A 71 -3.37 -1.02 9.10
CA THR A 71 -4.52 -1.74 8.55
C THR A 71 -4.14 -3.09 7.99
N ALA A 72 -5.08 -4.04 8.02
CA ALA A 72 -5.09 -5.17 7.10
C ALA A 72 -5.77 -4.77 5.78
N PHE A 73 -5.37 -5.41 4.68
CA PHE A 73 -6.00 -5.20 3.38
C PHE A 73 -6.29 -6.50 2.64
N CYS A 74 -7.50 -6.61 2.10
CA CYS A 74 -7.94 -7.70 1.25
C CYS A 74 -9.06 -7.25 0.29
N GLY A 75 -9.06 -5.96 -0.06
CA GLY A 75 -10.07 -5.32 -0.91
C GLY A 75 -10.06 -5.83 -2.36
N PRO A 76 -11.10 -5.52 -3.15
CA PRO A 76 -11.32 -6.03 -4.50
C PRO A 76 -10.34 -5.49 -5.55
N ALA A 77 -9.73 -4.33 -5.30
CA ALA A 77 -8.81 -3.66 -6.22
C ALA A 77 -7.52 -3.28 -5.49
N GLY A 78 -6.37 -3.67 -6.04
CA GLY A 78 -5.08 -3.49 -5.40
C GLY A 78 -4.23 -4.76 -5.45
N PRO A 79 -2.90 -4.64 -5.27
CA PRO A 79 -2.08 -5.80 -4.92
C PRO A 79 -2.56 -6.39 -3.60
N ARG A 80 -2.39 -7.70 -3.42
CA ARG A 80 -2.76 -8.43 -2.18
C ARG A 80 -1.57 -9.24 -1.67
N GLY A 81 -1.64 -9.67 -0.42
CA GLY A 81 -0.57 -10.44 0.22
C GLY A 81 0.72 -9.63 0.25
N GLN A 82 1.85 -10.27 -0.06
CA GLN A 82 3.17 -9.67 0.03
C GLN A 82 3.29 -8.37 -0.78
N ASP A 83 2.72 -8.32 -1.99
CA ASP A 83 2.82 -7.15 -2.87
C ASP A 83 2.13 -5.90 -2.31
N SER A 84 1.24 -6.08 -1.32
CA SER A 84 0.55 -5.00 -0.63
C SER A 84 1.30 -4.48 0.59
N CYS A 85 2.24 -5.26 1.15
CA CYS A 85 2.96 -4.92 2.37
C CYS A 85 3.70 -3.59 2.26
N GLY A 86 3.57 -2.77 3.30
CA GLY A 86 4.23 -1.47 3.40
C GLY A 86 3.61 -0.36 2.53
N ARG A 87 2.68 -0.68 1.62
CA ARG A 87 1.96 0.31 0.82
C ARG A 87 1.00 1.13 1.68
N CYS A 88 0.63 2.29 1.16
CA CYS A 88 -0.27 3.22 1.83
C CYS A 88 -1.60 3.32 1.09
N LEU A 89 -2.70 3.43 1.84
CA LEU A 89 -4.04 3.66 1.34
C LEU A 89 -4.54 5.01 1.84
N ARG A 90 -5.15 5.78 0.94
CA ARG A 90 -5.97 6.93 1.31
C ARG A 90 -7.39 6.42 1.50
N VAL A 91 -7.85 6.38 2.75
CA VAL A 91 -9.17 5.87 3.13
C VAL A 91 -10.10 7.06 3.36
N ALA A 92 -11.29 7.01 2.78
CA ALA A 92 -12.34 8.01 2.97
C ALA A 92 -13.59 7.34 3.55
N ASN A 93 -14.12 7.89 4.63
CA ASN A 93 -15.42 7.50 5.15
C ASN A 93 -16.50 8.03 4.19
N THR A 94 -17.27 7.15 3.57
CA THR A 94 -18.27 7.52 2.57
C THR A 94 -19.47 8.27 3.16
N GLY A 95 -19.74 8.13 4.46
CA GLY A 95 -20.83 8.84 5.15
C GLY A 95 -20.45 10.25 5.59
N THR A 96 -19.20 10.48 5.99
CA THR A 96 -18.77 11.78 6.55
C THR A 96 -17.80 12.55 5.66
N GLY A 97 -17.18 11.90 4.67
CA GLY A 97 -16.12 12.46 3.85
C GLY A 97 -14.76 12.58 4.55
N THR A 98 -14.66 12.23 5.83
CA THR A 98 -13.39 12.24 6.58
C THR A 98 -12.37 11.32 5.95
N GLN A 99 -11.12 11.75 5.85
CA GLN A 99 -10.06 10.97 5.20
C GLN A 99 -8.83 10.81 6.08
N THR A 100 -8.16 9.68 5.93
CA THR A 100 -6.89 9.39 6.57
C THR A 100 -5.98 8.58 5.66
N THR A 101 -4.68 8.57 5.94
CA THR A 101 -3.72 7.69 5.28
C THR A 101 -3.30 6.60 6.26
N VAL A 102 -3.42 5.35 5.82
CA VAL A 102 -3.03 4.17 6.59
C VAL A 102 -2.02 3.33 5.83
N ARG A 103 -1.25 2.52 6.55
CA ARG A 103 -0.28 1.58 5.99
C ARG A 103 -0.79 0.16 6.12
N ILE A 104 -0.69 -0.58 5.02
CA ILE A 104 -0.97 -2.01 4.99
C ILE A 104 0.18 -2.73 5.70
N VAL A 105 -0.13 -3.35 6.83
CA VAL A 105 0.82 -4.16 7.61
C VAL A 105 0.39 -5.62 7.70
N ASP A 106 -0.82 -5.92 7.23
CA ASP A 106 -1.43 -7.23 7.39
C ASP A 106 -2.39 -7.55 6.23
N GLN A 107 -2.84 -8.80 6.17
CA GLN A 107 -3.85 -9.27 5.23
C GLN A 107 -5.11 -9.73 5.96
N CYS A 108 -6.27 -9.54 5.32
CA CYS A 108 -7.56 -9.99 5.85
C CYS A 108 -8.26 -10.98 4.89
N SER A 109 -9.44 -11.47 5.27
CA SER A 109 -10.27 -12.36 4.45
C SER A 109 -11.72 -11.90 4.30
N ASN A 110 -12.06 -10.68 4.78
CA ASN A 110 -13.41 -10.12 4.73
C ASN A 110 -13.73 -9.32 3.45
N GLY A 111 -12.80 -9.29 2.49
CA GLY A 111 -12.97 -8.59 1.21
C GLY A 111 -12.80 -7.07 1.28
N GLY A 112 -12.20 -6.52 2.33
CA GLY A 112 -12.11 -5.07 2.55
C GLY A 112 -10.87 -4.63 3.31
N LEU A 113 -11.09 -3.89 4.40
CA LEU A 113 -10.05 -3.38 5.31
C LEU A 113 -10.38 -3.74 6.76
N ASP A 114 -9.34 -3.99 7.55
CA ASP A 114 -9.42 -3.99 9.01
C ASP A 114 -8.51 -2.91 9.59
N LEU A 115 -9.11 -1.80 10.00
CA LEU A 115 -8.40 -0.63 10.52
C LEU A 115 -8.05 -0.83 12.01
N ASP A 116 -6.87 -0.37 12.42
CA ASP A 116 -6.61 -0.23 13.86
C ASP A 116 -7.53 0.83 14.49
N VAL A 117 -8.02 0.55 15.70
CA VAL A 117 -9.05 1.38 16.37
C VAL A 117 -8.51 2.76 16.78
N LYS A 118 -7.19 2.94 16.93
CA LYS A 118 -6.62 4.15 17.56
C LYS A 118 -6.27 5.31 16.62
N ARG A 119 -6.78 5.39 15.38
CA ARG A 119 -6.49 6.54 14.48
C ARG A 119 -7.56 6.93 13.43
N LEU A 120 -8.84 6.67 13.70
CA LEU A 120 -9.92 7.35 12.96
C LEU A 120 -10.44 8.57 13.71
#